data_AF-A0A2H9PJL1-F1
#
_entry.id   AF-A0A2H9PJL1-F1
#
_cell.length_a   1.000
_cell.length_b   1.000
_cell.length_c   1.000
_cell.angle_alpha   90.00
_cell.angle_beta   90.00
_cell.angle_gamma   90.00
#
_symmetry.space_group_name_H-M   'P 1'
#
loop_
_entity.id
_entity.type
_entity.pdbx_description
1 polymer ?
#
loop_
_entity_poly.entity_id
_entity_poly.type
_entity_poly.pdbx_seq_one_letter_code
_entity_poly.pdbx_strand_id
1 'polypeptide(L)' 'MKKIMRCTGCGKYTLNDCCAVVSAHPAKWSPEDRWAEWRRKAKEASWRAEGLL' A
#
# COMPACT_ATOMS: atom_id res chain seq x y z
N MET A 1 8.93 -15.16 13.42
CA MET A 1 7.52 -15.33 13.01
C MET A 1 7.39 -14.99 11.53
N LYS A 2 6.86 -15.91 10.71
CA LYS A 2 6.52 -15.60 9.31
C LYS A 2 5.27 -14.72 9.29
N LYS A 3 5.27 -13.65 8.48
CA LYS A 3 4.13 -12.73 8.32
C LYS A 3 3.32 -13.15 7.10
N ILE A 4 2.00 -13.01 7.16
CA ILE A 4 1.12 -13.27 6.01
C ILE A 4 1.30 -12.14 4.99
N MET A 5 1.65 -12.51 3.75
CA MET A 5 1.88 -11.61 2.63
C MET A 5 0.89 -11.89 1.50
N ARG A 6 0.67 -10.91 0.62
CA ARG A 6 -0.19 -11.03 -0.56
C ARG A 6 0.58 -10.65 -1.82
N CYS A 7 0.50 -11.47 -2.86
CA CYS A 7 1.10 -11.17 -4.17
C CYS A 7 0.34 -10.04 -4.88
N THR A 8 1.05 -9.04 -5.37
CA THR A 8 0.45 -7.92 -6.13
C THR A 8 0.04 -8.32 -7.55
N GLY A 9 0.70 -9.30 -8.16
CA GLY A 9 0.39 -9.78 -9.51
C GLY A 9 -0.78 -10.77 -9.56
N CYS A 10 -0.77 -11.82 -8.73
CA CYS A 10 -1.76 -12.90 -8.77
C CYS A 10 -2.79 -12.87 -7.61
N GLY A 11 -2.60 -12.00 -6.62
CA GLY A 11 -3.55 -11.83 -5.51
C GLY A 11 -3.54 -12.93 -4.43
N LYS A 12 -2.78 -14.02 -4.60
CA LYS A 12 -2.70 -15.14 -3.64
C LYS A 12 -1.95 -14.75 -2.35
N TYR A 13 -2.36 -15.37 -1.24
CA TYR A 13 -1.66 -15.26 0.04
C TYR A 13 -0.48 -16.23 0.11
N THR A 14 0.59 -15.82 0.79
CA THR A 14 1.80 -16.62 0.99
C THR A 14 2.47 -16.31 2.32
N LEU A 15 3.21 -17.28 2.85
CA LEU A 15 4.09 -17.14 4.01
C LEU A 15 5.58 -17.05 3.62
N ASN A 16 5.87 -17.19 2.33
CA ASN A 16 7.21 -17.16 1.74
C ASN A 16 7.29 -16.06 0.69
N ASP A 17 8.51 -15.70 0.29
CA ASP A 17 8.73 -14.79 -0.84
C ASP A 17 8.26 -15.46 -2.14
N CYS A 18 7.45 -14.72 -2.90
CA CYS A 18 6.93 -15.12 -4.20
C CYS A 18 7.37 -14.05 -5.22
N CYS A 19 6.50 -13.71 -6.18
CA CYS A 19 6.47 -12.44 -6.93
C CYS A 19 6.70 -11.19 -6.03
N ALA A 20 6.45 -9.99 -6.55
CA ALA A 20 6.30 -8.78 -5.73
C ALA A 20 5.17 -8.95 -4.69
N VAL A 21 5.55 -9.18 -3.43
CA VAL A 21 4.65 -9.40 -2.30
C VAL A 21 4.58 -8.17 -1.39
N VAL A 22 3.39 -7.89 -0.88
CA VAL A 22 3.15 -6.81 0.09
C VAL A 22 2.51 -7.37 1.35
N SER A 23 2.57 -6.59 2.44
CA SER A 23 1.83 -6.94 3.66
C SER A 23 0.35 -7.14 3.32
N ALA A 24 -0.21 -8.27 3.74
CA ALA A 24 -1.64 -8.54 3.62
C ALA A 24 -2.47 -7.55 4.46
N HIS A 25 -1.93 -7.09 5.57
CA HIS A 25 -2.58 -6.16 6.47
C HIS A 25 -2.30 -4.71 6.05
N PRO A 26 -3.30 -3.81 6.14
CA PRO A 26 -3.11 -2.39 5.91
C PRO A 26 -2.13 -1.78 6.92
N ALA A 27 -1.63 -0.59 6.59
CA ALA A 27 -0.87 0.21 7.53
C ALA A 27 -1.72 0.54 8.76
N LYS A 28 -1.10 0.57 9.94
CA LYS A 28 -1.79 0.95 11.18
C LYS A 28 -2.27 2.40 11.09
N TRP A 29 -3.49 2.64 11.54
CA TRP A 29 -4.01 3.98 11.71
C TRP A 29 -3.44 4.62 12.98
N SER A 30 -3.20 5.94 12.94
CA SER A 30 -2.80 6.75 14.10
C SER A 30 -3.52 8.10 14.01
N PRO A 31 -4.09 8.61 15.12
CA PRO A 31 -4.77 9.90 15.13
C PRO A 31 -3.87 11.06 14.68
N GLU A 32 -2.58 10.98 15.00
CA GLU A 32 -1.61 12.04 14.72
C GLU A 32 -1.30 12.14 13.22
N ASP A 33 -1.45 11.04 12.47
CA ASP A 33 -1.23 10.91 11.03
C ASP A 33 -0.14 11.85 10.48
N ARG A 34 1.08 11.71 11.03
CA ARG A 34 2.21 12.64 10.80
C ARG A 34 2.52 12.90 9.32
N TRP A 35 2.13 11.99 8.43
CA TRP A 35 2.40 12.05 6.99
C TRP A 35 1.16 12.33 6.14
N ALA A 36 0.03 12.74 6.75
CA ALA A 36 -1.24 12.99 6.07
C ALA A 36 -1.11 13.96 4.89
N GLU A 37 -0.37 15.06 5.09
CA GLU A 37 -0.19 16.10 4.08
C GLU A 37 0.54 15.56 2.84
N TRP A 38 1.67 14.90 3.05
CA TRP A 38 2.48 14.31 1.99
C TRP A 38 1.74 13.21 1.23
N ARG A 39 1.03 12.34 1.96
CA ARG A 39 0.24 11.27 1.37
C ARG A 39 -0.88 11.81 0.47
N ARG A 40 -1.55 12.90 0.89
CA ARG A 40 -2.58 13.57 0.08
C ARG A 40 -1.99 14.22 -1.16
N LYS A 41 -0.89 14.98 -1.03
CA LYS A 41 -0.19 15.61 -2.16
C LYS A 41 0.27 14.57 -3.20
N ALA A 42 0.84 13.46 -2.76
CA ALA A 42 1.26 12.38 -3.65
C ALA A 42 0.08 11.74 -4.39
N LYS A 43 -1.06 11.56 -3.70
CA LYS A 43 -2.27 11.00 -4.31
C LYS A 43 -2.91 11.96 -5.32
N GLU A 44 -2.96 13.25 -4.99
CA GLU A 44 -3.43 14.30 -5.90
C GLU A 44 -2.55 14.40 -7.15
N ALA A 45 -1.22 14.33 -6.99
CA ALA A 45 -0.30 14.32 -8.12
C ALA A 45 -0.51 13.11 -9.03
N SER A 46 -0.75 11.91 -8.48
CA SER A 46 -1.05 10.72 -9.28
C SER A 46 -2.37 10.89 -10.04
N TRP A 47 -3.41 11.39 -9.38
CA TRP A 47 -4.70 11.63 -10.01
C TRP A 47 -4.66 12.66 -11.13
N ARG A 48 -3.90 13.76 -10.96
CA ARG A 48 -3.66 14.72 -12.05
C ARG A 48 -2.92 14.08 -13.22
N ALA A 49 -1.89 13.28 -12.95
CA ALA A 49 -1.16 12.57 -13.99
C ALA A 49 -2.05 11.56 -14.75
N GLU A 50 -3.01 10.96 -14.05
CA GLU A 50 -4.01 10.03 -14.61
C GLU A 50 -5.20 10.76 -15.26
N GLY A 51 -5.29 12.09 -15.18
CA GLY A 51 -6.39 12.89 -15.74
C GLY A 51 -7.72 12.78 -15.00
N LEU A 52 -7.69 12.36 -13.73
CA LEU A 52 -8.87 12.18 -12.87
C LEU A 52 -9.28 13.47 -12.13
N LEU A 53 -8.48 14.53 -12.25
CA LEU A 53 -8.58 15.84 -11.61
C LEU A 53 -8.00 16.89 -12.55
#